data_AF-A0A822BZH0-F1
#
_entry.id   AF-A0A822BZH0-F1
#
_cell.length_a   1.000
_cell.length_b   1.000
_cell.length_c   1.000
_cell.angle_alpha   90.00
_cell.angle_beta   90.00
_cell.angle_gamma   90.00
#
_symmetry.space_group_name_H-M   'P 1'
#
loop_
_entity.id
_entity.type
_entity.pdbx_description
1 polymer ?
#
loop_
_entity_poly.entity_id
_entity_poly.type
_entity_poly.pdbx_seq_one_letter_code
_entity_poly.pdbx_strand_id
1 'polypeptide(L)'
;MNNVIGQKLSTTTPPIVDFNASDEDSWLFEELSREEAISTLQNQSDGTFLVRPSSTIKGDLVLCVKEGSKVSHYIINVCEENA
;
A
#
# COMPACT_ATOMS: atom_id res chain seq x y z
N MET A 1 25.34 14.75 22.28
CA MET A 1 24.38 13.95 23.06
C MET A 1 23.22 13.63 22.12
N ASN A 2 22.82 12.42 21.74
CA ASN A 2 23.32 11.05 21.83
C ASN A 2 22.61 10.26 20.70
N ASN A 3 23.33 9.33 20.06
CA ASN A 3 22.94 8.10 19.34
C ASN A 3 21.64 7.99 18.52
N VAL A 4 21.76 7.59 17.24
CA VAL A 4 20.85 6.63 16.58
C VAL A 4 21.65 5.68 15.66
N ILE A 5 21.99 4.52 16.22
CA ILE A 5 21.89 3.15 15.66
C ILE A 5 21.62 2.95 14.16
N GLY A 6 22.37 2.01 13.58
CA GLY A 6 21.81 1.09 12.58
C GLY A 6 22.13 1.42 11.14
N GLN A 7 23.26 0.90 10.68
CA GLN A 7 23.61 0.82 9.27
C GLN A 7 22.57 0.02 8.48
N LYS A 8 22.17 0.51 7.31
CA LYS A 8 22.36 -0.28 6.09
C LYS A 8 22.62 0.65 4.92
N LEU A 9 23.83 0.51 4.38
CA LEU A 9 24.45 1.35 3.40
C LEU A 9 23.63 1.45 2.11
N SER A 10 23.58 2.67 1.60
CA SER A 10 23.35 3.03 0.21
C SER A 10 24.13 2.11 -0.74
N THR A 11 23.43 1.46 -1.66
CA THR A 11 24.04 0.91 -2.87
C THR A 11 23.37 1.53 -4.08
N THR A 12 24.17 2.35 -4.76
CA THR A 12 24.17 2.69 -6.18
C THR A 12 23.28 1.82 -7.06
N THR A 13 22.07 2.30 -7.35
CA THR A 13 21.22 2.21 -8.56
C THR A 13 19.96 2.98 -8.14
N PRO A 14 19.31 3.83 -8.97
CA PRO A 14 17.99 4.33 -8.58
C PRO A 14 17.15 3.11 -8.19
N PRO A 15 16.47 3.08 -7.03
CA PRO A 15 15.60 1.97 -6.72
C PRO A 15 14.51 1.98 -7.78
N ILE A 16 14.71 1.22 -8.86
CA ILE A 16 13.62 0.48 -9.45
C ILE A 16 13.09 -0.32 -8.27
N VAL A 17 12.09 0.26 -7.61
CA VAL A 17 11.22 -0.46 -6.72
C VAL A 17 10.79 -1.65 -7.55
N ASP A 18 11.38 -2.80 -7.28
CA ASP A 18 11.04 -4.04 -7.96
C ASP A 18 9.64 -4.36 -7.43
N PHE A 19 8.65 -3.72 -8.04
CA PHE A 19 7.25 -3.91 -7.74
C PHE A 19 6.94 -5.31 -8.26
N ASN A 20 7.25 -6.30 -7.44
CA ASN A 20 6.87 -7.66 -7.70
C ASN A 20 5.38 -7.76 -7.39
N ALA A 21 4.55 -7.69 -8.44
CA ALA A 21 3.11 -7.86 -8.32
C ALA A 21 2.72 -9.24 -7.71
N SER A 22 3.65 -10.21 -7.74
CA SER A 22 3.49 -11.53 -7.13
C SER A 22 3.77 -11.54 -5.62
N ASP A 23 4.37 -10.48 -5.09
CA ASP A 23 4.62 -10.31 -3.65
C ASP A 23 3.41 -9.63 -3.03
N GLU A 24 2.55 -10.40 -2.39
CA GLU A 24 1.35 -9.85 -1.72
C GLU A 24 1.75 -8.79 -0.69
N ASP A 25 2.84 -8.99 0.06
CA ASP A 25 3.40 -8.01 1.02
C ASP A 25 3.83 -6.67 0.41
N SER A 26 4.07 -6.60 -0.91
CA SER A 26 4.49 -5.35 -1.57
C SER A 26 3.34 -4.41 -1.90
N TRP A 27 2.10 -4.92 -1.97
CA TRP A 27 0.92 -4.13 -2.34
C TRP A 27 -0.28 -4.31 -1.41
N LEU A 28 -0.31 -5.38 -0.61
CA LEU A 28 -1.34 -5.70 0.37
C LEU A 28 -0.91 -5.25 1.76
N PHE A 29 -1.61 -4.26 2.28
CA PHE A 29 -1.38 -3.78 3.64
C PHE A 29 -2.45 -4.37 4.56
N GLU A 30 -2.11 -5.43 5.29
CA GLU A 30 -3.05 -6.25 6.07
C GLU A 30 -3.81 -5.47 7.16
N GLU A 31 -3.19 -4.46 7.78
CA GLU A 31 -3.79 -3.68 8.88
C GLU A 31 -3.80 -2.16 8.59
N LEU A 32 -4.07 -1.78 7.33
CA LEU A 32 -4.14 -0.36 6.96
C LEU A 32 -5.56 0.21 7.15
N SER A 33 -5.66 1.26 7.96
CA SER A 33 -6.89 2.04 8.08
C SER A 33 -7.11 2.97 6.88
N ARG A 34 -8.35 3.43 6.67
CA ARG A 34 -8.65 4.41 5.60
C ARG A 34 -7.79 5.67 5.73
N GLU A 35 -7.65 6.19 6.94
CA GLU A 35 -6.87 7.40 7.23
C GLU A 35 -5.39 7.18 6.96
N GLU A 36 -4.84 6.05 7.39
CA GLU A 36 -3.45 5.65 7.10
C GLU A 36 -3.22 5.53 5.58
N ALA A 37 -4.12 4.88 4.85
CA ALA A 37 -4.06 4.78 3.39
C ALA A 37 -3.99 6.16 2.72
N ILE A 38 -4.81 7.11 3.20
CA ILE A 38 -4.80 8.48 2.68
C ILE A 38 -3.48 9.15 3.01
N SER A 39 -3.00 9.06 4.25
CA SER A 39 -1.74 9.66 4.71
C SER A 39 -0.53 9.13 3.94
N THR A 40 -0.48 7.81 3.72
CA THR A 40 0.55 7.15 2.91
C THR A 40 0.52 7.66 1.48
N LEU A 41 -0.65 7.66 0.82
CA LEU A 41 -0.78 8.10 -0.58
C LEU A 41 -0.68 9.62 -0.76
N GLN A 42 -0.96 10.41 0.27
CA GLN A 42 -0.90 11.87 0.20
C GLN A 42 0.53 12.38 0.00
N ASN A 43 1.53 11.63 0.48
CA ASN A 43 2.94 11.93 0.32
C ASN A 43 3.58 11.25 -0.90
N GLN A 44 2.79 10.52 -1.70
CA GLN A 44 3.26 9.77 -2.87
C GLN A 44 2.93 10.47 -4.19
N SER A 45 3.51 9.95 -5.27
CA SER A 45 3.29 10.46 -6.62
C SER A 45 1.91 10.06 -7.16
N ASP A 46 1.45 10.79 -8.17
CA ASP A 46 0.23 10.41 -8.89
C ASP A 46 0.35 9.01 -9.51
N GLY A 47 -0.71 8.21 -9.38
CA GLY A 47 -0.70 6.82 -9.84
C GLY A 47 -0.13 5.81 -8.84
N THR A 48 0.36 6.24 -7.67
CA THR A 48 0.64 5.30 -6.58
C THR A 48 -0.66 4.69 -6.05
N PHE A 49 -0.65 3.38 -5.81
CA PHE A 49 -1.81 2.65 -5.30
C PHE A 49 -1.38 1.68 -4.21
N LEU A 50 -2.36 1.26 -3.41
CA LEU A 50 -2.23 0.21 -2.42
C LEU A 50 -3.56 -0.52 -2.25
N VAL A 51 -3.53 -1.77 -1.82
CA VAL A 51 -4.72 -2.54 -1.48
C VAL A 51 -4.71 -2.83 0.02
N ARG A 52 -5.89 -2.72 0.64
CA ARG A 52 -6.09 -3.07 2.05
C ARG A 52 -7.33 -3.93 2.20
N PRO A 53 -7.40 -4.85 3.17
CA PRO A 53 -8.63 -5.57 3.45
C PRO A 53 -9.70 -4.63 4.02
N SER A 54 -10.97 -4.94 3.74
CA SER A 54 -12.09 -4.24 4.32
C SER A 54 -12.23 -4.61 5.80
N SER A 55 -12.25 -3.60 6.67
CA SER A 55 -12.46 -3.81 8.11
C SER A 55 -13.90 -4.24 8.45
N THR A 56 -14.84 -4.07 7.52
CA THR A 56 -16.27 -4.34 7.74
C THR A 56 -16.70 -5.72 7.21
N ILE A 57 -16.09 -6.19 6.12
CA ILE A 57 -16.44 -7.45 5.46
C ILE A 57 -15.15 -8.25 5.26
N LYS A 58 -15.03 -9.37 5.97
CA LYS A 58 -13.93 -10.31 5.76
C LYS A 58 -14.06 -10.91 4.35
N GLY A 59 -12.99 -10.81 3.57
CA GLY A 59 -12.96 -11.25 2.17
C GLY A 59 -12.97 -10.09 1.16
N ASP A 60 -13.55 -8.94 1.51
CA ASP A 60 -13.53 -7.78 0.61
C ASP A 60 -12.20 -7.03 0.69
N LEU A 61 -11.77 -6.51 -0.45
CA LEU A 61 -10.57 -5.70 -0.59
C LEU A 61 -10.95 -4.26 -0.95
N VAL A 62 -10.08 -3.33 -0.59
CA VAL A 62 -10.23 -1.90 -0.90
C VAL A 62 -8.96 -1.42 -1.58
N LEU A 63 -9.09 -1.04 -2.85
CA LEU A 63 -8.01 -0.43 -3.62
C LEU A 63 -8.02 1.08 -3.38
N CYS A 64 -6.90 1.61 -2.92
CA CYS A 64 -6.69 3.04 -2.69
C CYS A 64 -5.72 3.56 -3.75
N VAL A 65 -6.10 4.59 -4.51
CA VAL A 65 -5.29 5.16 -5.60
C VAL A 65 -5.11 6.66 -5.40
N LYS A 66 -3.88 7.14 -5.54
CA LYS A 66 -3.56 8.57 -5.54
C LYS A 66 -3.84 9.18 -6.91
N GLU A 67 -4.78 10.12 -6.96
CA GLU A 67 -5.16 10.86 -8.18
C GLU A 67 -5.22 12.36 -7.87
N GLY A 68 -4.26 13.11 -8.40
CA GLY A 68 -4.01 14.52 -8.14
C GLY A 68 -3.93 14.82 -6.64
N SER A 69 -4.88 15.62 -6.17
CA SER A 69 -4.97 16.05 -4.77
C SER A 69 -5.86 15.17 -3.89
N LYS A 70 -6.48 14.12 -4.45
CA LYS A 70 -7.39 13.23 -3.71
C LYS A 70 -6.88 11.79 -3.72
N VAL A 71 -7.43 10.98 -2.82
CA VAL A 71 -7.24 9.53 -2.79
C VAL A 71 -8.59 8.89 -3.08
N SER A 72 -8.64 8.09 -4.13
CA SER A 72 -9.83 7.35 -4.55
C SER A 72 -9.83 5.98 -3.87
N HIS A 73 -10.96 5.58 -3.31
CA HIS A 73 -11.15 4.27 -2.69
C HIS A 73 -12.15 3.45 -3.51
N TYR A 74 -11.73 2.29 -4.00
CA TYR A 74 -12.54 1.37 -4.77
C TYR A 74 -12.76 0.10 -3.96
N ILE A 75 -14.01 -0.34 -3.85
CA ILE A 75 -14.35 -1.61 -3.21
C ILE A 75 -14.19 -2.72 -4.25
N ILE A 76 -13.38 -3.71 -3.92
CA ILE A 76 -13.19 -4.94 -4.67
C ILE A 76 -13.92 -6.03 -3.87
N ASN A 77 -15.08 -6.45 -4.39
CA ASN A 77 -15.78 -7.60 -3.84
C ASN A 77 -15.05 -8.84 -4.35
N VAL A 78 -14.33 -9.54 -3.46
CA VAL A 78 -13.72 -10.81 -3.82
C VAL A 78 -14.80 -11.86 -3.67
N CYS A 79 -15.23 -12.45 -4.78
CA CYS A 79 -16.05 -13.65 -4.72
C CYS A 79 -15.13 -14.79 -4.27
N GLU A 80 -15.29 -15.27 -3.03
CA GLU A 80 -14.81 -16.60 -2.67
C GLU A 80 -15.64 -17.62 -3.47
N GLU A 81 -15.16 -17.94 -4.68
CA GLU A 81 -15.62 -19.12 -5.39
C GLU A 81 -15.33 -20.33 -4.50
N ASN A 82 -16.38 -20.90 -3.92
CA ASN A 82 -16.28 -22.14 -3.17
C ASN A 82 -15.93 -23.24 -4.18
N ALA A 83 -14.64 -23.56 -4.29
CA ALA A 83 -14.13 -24.71 -5.05
C ALA A 83 -14.25 -26.00 -4.24
#